data_AF-A0A3P7QF40-F1
#
_entry.id   AF-A0A3P7QF40-F1
#
_cell.length_a   1.000
_cell.length_b   1.000
_cell.length_c   1.000
_cell.angle_alpha   90.00
_cell.angle_beta   90.00
_cell.angle_gamma   90.00
#
_symmetry.space_group_name_H-M   'P 1'
#
loop_
_entity.id
_entity.type
_entity.pdbx_description
1 polymer ?
#
loop_
_entity_poly.entity_id
_entity_poly.type
_entity_poly.pdbx_seq_one_letter_code
_entity_poly.pdbx_strand_id
1 'polypeptide(L)' 'EYLSSKGFVHRDVAARNILVNGKNSCKIGDFGLCRNLYSDSSLYKSKGGRLPLKWMSPEAIRHYEFSAQSDV' A
#
# COMPACT_ATOMS: atom_id res chain seq x y z
N GLU A 1 10.55 -0.13 2.22
CA GLU A 1 11.54 0.88 2.67
C GLU A 1 11.50 2.19 1.87
N TYR A 2 11.73 2.20 0.55
CA TYR A 2 11.75 3.46 -0.21
C TYR A 2 10.43 4.25 -0.15
N LEU A 3 9.28 3.57 -0.37
CA LEU A 3 7.97 4.23 -0.32
C LEU A 3 7.65 4.74 1.09
N SER A 4 7.87 3.91 2.11
CA SER A 4 7.61 4.26 3.51
C SER A 4 8.47 5.43 3.99
N SER A 5 9.76 5.49 3.62
CA SER A 5 10.63 6.63 3.98
C SER A 5 10.25 7.93 3.27
N LYS A 6 9.51 7.82 2.16
CA LYS A 6 8.89 8.93 1.43
C LYS A 6 7.44 9.18 1.85
N GLY A 7 6.99 8.61 2.97
CA GLY A 7 5.63 8.83 3.48
C GLY A 7 4.52 8.28 2.58
N PHE A 8 4.81 7.33 1.69
CA PHE A 8 3.81 6.69 0.84
C PHE A 8 3.38 5.34 1.40
N VAL A 9 2.08 5.07 1.29
CA VAL A 9 1.45 3.77 1.53
C VAL A 9 0.82 3.31 0.22
N HIS A 10 1.20 2.13 -0.26
CA HIS A 10 0.77 1.55 -1.53
C HIS A 10 -0.68 1.04 -1.45
N ARG A 11 -1.06 0.38 -0.34
CA ARG A 11 -2.41 -0.17 -0.08
C ARG A 11 -2.84 -1.32 -1.00
N ASP A 12 -1.91 -1.83 -1.81
CA ASP A 12 -2.12 -3.01 -2.64
C ASP A 12 -0.80 -3.72 -2.98
N VAL A 13 -0.04 -4.08 -1.94
CA VAL A 13 1.19 -4.87 -2.12
C VAL A 13 0.79 -6.32 -2.36
N ALA A 14 0.94 -6.78 -3.60
CA ALA A 14 0.63 -8.15 -4.00
C ALA A 14 1.52 -8.58 -5.17
N ALA A 15 1.76 -9.89 -5.30
CA ALA A 15 2.60 -10.44 -6.38
C ALA A 15 2.14 -10.00 -7.79
N ARG A 16 0.83 -9.86 -8.01
CA ARG A 16 0.25 -9.36 -9.27
C ARG A 16 0.67 -7.92 -9.62
N ASN A 17 1.07 -7.12 -8.62
CA ASN A 17 1.52 -5.74 -8.77
C ASN A 17 3.05 -5.64 -8.79
N ILE A 18 3.76 -6.77 -8.86
CA ILE A 18 5.22 -6.79 -9.04
C ILE A 18 5.54 -7.08 -10.50
N LEU A 19 6.21 -6.13 -11.15
CA LEU A 19 6.69 -6.25 -12.51
C LEU A 19 8.08 -6.89 -12.52
N VAL A 20 8.30 -7.88 -13.37
CA VAL A 20 9.58 -8.56 -13.54
C VAL A 20 10.13 -8.25 -14.93
N ASN A 21 11.37 -7.77 -15.01
CA ASN A 21 12.04 -7.54 -16.29
C ASN A 21 12.88 -8.74 -16.74
N GLY A 22 13.40 -8.70 -17.97
CA GLY A 22 14.23 -9.78 -18.54
C GLY A 22 15.59 -10.00 -17.86
N LYS A 23 15.95 -9.22 -16.84
CA LYS A 23 17.14 -9.40 -16.00
C LYS A 23 16.79 -9.92 -14.60
N ASN A 24 15.60 -10.51 -14.43
CA ASN A 24 15.07 -10.96 -13.14
C ASN A 24 15.04 -9.87 -12.05
N SER A 25 14.91 -8.59 -12.44
CA SER A 25 14.73 -7.49 -11.49
C SER A 25 13.24 -7.21 -11.30
N CYS A 26 12.83 -7.09 -10.04
CA CYS A 26 11.46 -6.80 -9.64
C CYS A 26 11.26 -5.30 -9.37
N LYS A 27 10.12 -4.76 -9.82
CA LYS A 27 9.68 -3.39 -9.53
C LYS A 27 8.23 -3.38 -9.06
N ILE A 28 7.94 -2.62 -8.01
CA ILE A 28 6.57 -2.39 -7.56
C ILE A 28 5.86 -1.54 -8.63
N GLY A 29 4.67 -1.95 -9.02
CA GLY A 29 3.78 -1.26 -9.96
C GLY A 29 2.36 -1.12 -9.41
N ASP A 30 1.48 -0.52 -10.22
CA ASP A 30 0.07 -0.21 -9.88
C ASP A 30 -0.13 0.66 -8.63
N PHE A 31 0.18 1.95 -8.77
CA PHE A 31 0.03 2.95 -7.71
C PHE A 31 -1.39 3.56 -7.63
N GLY A 32 -2.40 2.98 -8.27
CA GLY A 32 -3.76 3.57 -8.34
C GLY A 32 -4.42 3.78 -6.97
N LEU A 33 -4.05 2.95 -5.98
CA LEU A 33 -4.54 3.05 -4.60
C LEU A 33 -3.58 3.77 -3.64
N CYS A 34 -2.37 4.13 -4.11
CA CYS A 34 -1.31 4.71 -3.30
C CYS A 34 -1.73 6.07 -2.70
N ARG A 35 -1.29 6.33 -1.47
CA ARG A 35 -1.56 7.58 -0.74
C ARG A 35 -0.30 8.10 -0.06
N ASN A 36 -0.20 9.42 0.00
CA ASN A 36 0.87 10.15 0.67
C ASN A 36 0.37 10.64 2.03
N LEU A 37 1.18 10.44 3.07
CA LEU A 37 0.87 10.74 4.48
C LEU A 37 1.47 12.07 4.99
N TYR A 38 2.19 12.84 4.16
CA TYR A 38 3.01 13.99 4.59
C TYR A 38 2.25 15.14 5.28
N SER A 39 0.91 15.14 5.29
CA SER A 39 0.14 16.33 5.66
C SER A 39 -0.63 16.26 6.97
N ASP A 40 -0.96 15.09 7.55
CA ASP A 40 -1.88 15.09 8.72
C ASP A 40 -1.72 13.96 9.74
N SER A 41 -1.07 12.82 9.43
CA SER A 41 -0.91 11.73 10.40
C SER A 41 -0.14 10.55 9.78
N SER A 42 0.54 9.72 10.59
CA SER A 42 1.15 8.44 10.16
C SER A 42 0.13 7.38 9.71
N LEU A 43 -1.15 7.74 9.76
CA LEU A 43 -2.32 6.93 9.48
C LEU A 43 -3.23 7.64 8.47
N TYR A 44 -3.60 6.91 7.41
CA TYR A 44 -4.65 7.31 6.48
C TYR A 44 -5.92 6.51 6.77
N LYS A 45 -7.04 7.20 6.95
CA LYS A 45 -8.36 6.57 7.14
C LYS A 45 -9.21 6.73 5.89
N SER A 46 -9.59 5.62 5.27
CA SER A 46 -10.41 5.61 4.05
C SER A 46 -11.90 5.47 4.36
N LYS A 47 -12.77 5.90 3.43
CA LYS A 47 -14.23 5.70 3.52
C LYS A 47 -14.68 4.34 2.96
N GLY A 48 -13.76 3.38 2.83
CA GLY A 48 -13.98 2.10 2.16
C GLY A 48 -13.86 2.17 0.64
N GLY A 49 -14.41 1.15 -0.05
CA GLY A 49 -14.34 1.01 -1.51
C GLY A 49 -13.95 -0.41 -1.95
N ARG A 50 -13.67 -0.57 -3.25
CA ARG A 50 -13.13 -1.83 -3.79
C ARG A 50 -11.66 -1.95 -3.38
N LEU A 51 -11.39 -2.84 -2.44
CA LEU A 51 -10.06 -3.07 -1.87
C LEU A 51 -9.69 -4.57 -1.90
N PRO A 52 -8.39 -4.89 -1.92
CA PRO A 52 -7.90 -6.27 -2.06
C PRO A 52 -7.93 -7.02 -0.71
N LEU A 53 -9.13 -7.37 -0.21
CA LEU A 53 -9.35 -7.90 1.14
C LEU A 53 -8.37 -8.98 1.62
N LYS A 54 -7.95 -9.91 0.74
CA LYS A 54 -7.02 -11.00 1.11
C LYS A 54 -5.56 -10.56 1.33
N TRP A 55 -5.21 -9.34 0.95
CA TRP A 55 -3.87 -8.75 1.07
C TRP A 55 -3.83 -7.58 2.06
N MET A 56 -4.91 -7.35 2.79
CA MET A 56 -5.02 -6.24 3.73
C MET A 56 -4.68 -6.69 5.15
N SER A 57 -4.04 -5.81 5.90
CA SER A 57 -3.83 -5.99 7.34
C SER A 57 -5.16 -5.98 8.11
N PRO A 58 -5.22 -6.56 9.33
CA PRO A 58 -6.46 -6.63 10.11
C PRO A 58 -7.10 -5.26 10.40
N GLU A 59 -6.29 -4.24 10.71
CA GLU A 59 -6.75 -2.87 10.95
C GLU A 59 -7.26 -2.18 9.68
N ALA A 60 -6.65 -2.46 8.52
CA ALA A 60 -7.16 -1.99 7.24
C ALA A 60 -8.52 -2.61 6.89
N ILE A 61 -8.75 -3.88 7.26
CA ILE A 61 -10.03 -4.58 7.07
C ILE A 61 -11.10 -4.04 8.03
N ARG A 62 -10.77 -3.88 9.32
CA ARG A 62 -11.75 -3.54 10.37
C ARG A 62 -12.07 -2.05 10.44
N HIS A 63 -11.08 -1.21 10.19
CA HIS A 63 -11.16 0.23 10.49
C HIS A 63 -10.84 1.12 9.28
N TYR A 64 -10.50 0.52 8.12
CA TYR A 64 -10.02 1.24 6.94
C TYR A 64 -8.84 2.16 7.24
N GLU A 65 -7.97 1.70 8.14
CA GLU A 65 -6.80 2.41 8.61
C GLU A 65 -5.56 1.86 7.90
N PHE A 66 -4.79 2.75 7.27
CA PHE A 66 -3.65 2.42 6.44
C PHE A 66 -2.43 3.19 6.92
N SER A 67 -1.33 2.49 7.13
CA SER A 67 -0.03 3.05 7.51
C SER A 67 1.07 2.31 6.76
N ALA A 68 2.32 2.73 6.94
CA ALA A 68 3.45 1.97 6.41
C ALA A 68 3.48 0.52 6.95
N GLN A 69 2.94 0.26 8.15
CA GLN A 69 2.89 -1.08 8.74
C GLN A 69 1.82 -1.97 8.09
N SER A 70 0.75 -1.38 7.56
CA SER A 70 -0.28 -2.15 6.84
C SER A 70 0.17 -2.65 5.46
N ASP A 71 1.29 -2.14 4.95
CA ASP A 71 1.93 -2.60 3.69
C ASP A 71 3.02 -3.68 3.92
N VAL A 72 3.28 -4.06 5.18
CA VAL A 72 4.24 -5.10 5.59
C VAL A 72 3.51 -6.43 5.76
#